data_AF-X1C9C4-F1
#
_entry.id   AF-X1C9C4-F1
#
_cell.length_a   1.000
_cell.length_b   1.000
_cell.length_c   1.000
_cell.angle_alpha   90.00
_cell.angle_beta   90.00
_cell.angle_gamma   90.00
#
_symmetry.space_group_name_H-M   'P 1'
#
loop_
_entity.id
_entity.type
_entity.pdbx_description
1 polymer ?
#
loop_
_entity_poly.entity_id
_entity_poly.type
_entity_poly.pdbx_seq_one_letter_code
_entity_poly.pdbx_strand_id
1 'polypeptide(L)'
;MQDIGMEHKGLEFSEYVTKESLAQQGGYGLTNKGPQHDEAWLIFDDVIRNSIPTFEDKAKALRFFPYWRTWFSLNGLCKLPWNDIQPLSQREYPIKDPKTGELVRAKIPDHVKWYTEYFSAVTGRQSTTDDLLKRTC
;
A
#
# COMPACT_ATOMS: atom_id res chain seq x y z
N MET A 1 28.96 -0.70 9.50
CA MET A 1 28.17 -0.82 8.25
C MET A 1 28.82 -1.77 7.25
N GLN A 2 30.12 -1.66 6.96
CA GLN A 2 30.76 -2.37 5.83
C GLN A 2 30.72 -3.91 5.92
N ASP A 3 30.69 -4.50 7.11
CA ASP A 3 30.72 -5.96 7.24
C ASP A 3 29.32 -6.61 7.44
N ILE A 4 28.37 -5.90 8.04
CA ILE A 4 27.07 -6.44 8.49
C ILE A 4 25.90 -5.45 8.39
N GLY A 5 26.14 -4.27 7.84
CA GLY A 5 25.13 -3.21 7.76
C GLY A 5 24.08 -3.53 6.70
N MET A 6 22.82 -3.56 7.10
CA MET A 6 21.69 -3.68 6.19
C MET A 6 21.13 -2.29 5.95
N GLU A 7 21.49 -1.68 4.81
CA GLU A 7 21.01 -0.36 4.39
C GLU A 7 20.70 -0.34 2.89
N HIS A 8 19.82 0.58 2.49
CA HIS A 8 19.66 0.95 1.10
C HIS A 8 19.45 2.47 1.00
N LYS A 9 20.09 3.13 0.02
CA LYS A 9 20.08 4.60 -0.13
C LYS A 9 20.60 5.35 1.11
N GLY A 10 21.51 4.74 1.88
CA GLY A 10 22.09 5.33 3.09
C GLY A 10 21.17 5.30 4.31
N LEU A 11 20.08 4.53 4.27
CA LEU A 11 19.13 4.38 5.37
C LEU A 11 18.97 2.90 5.74
N GLU A 12 18.90 2.62 7.03
CA GLU A 12 18.77 1.27 7.56
C GLU A 12 17.42 0.63 7.19
N PHE A 13 17.44 -0.68 6.92
CA PHE A 13 16.22 -1.45 6.73
C PHE A 13 15.36 -1.44 8.00
N SER A 14 14.06 -1.20 7.84
CA SER A 14 13.12 -1.37 8.95
C SER A 14 12.84 -2.87 9.25
N GLU A 15 12.19 -3.15 10.38
CA GLU A 15 12.15 -4.43 11.13
C GLU A 15 11.57 -5.68 10.43
N TYR A 16 11.31 -5.66 9.12
CA TYR A 16 10.77 -6.80 8.37
C TYR A 16 11.85 -7.54 7.56
N VAL A 17 12.08 -8.81 7.90
CA VAL A 17 12.92 -9.72 7.12
C VAL A 17 12.15 -10.20 5.88
N THR A 18 12.67 -9.94 4.68
CA THR A 18 11.91 -10.11 3.43
C THR A 18 12.12 -11.43 2.71
N LYS A 19 12.77 -12.42 3.33
CA LYS A 19 13.12 -13.70 2.67
C LYS A 19 11.91 -14.44 2.08
N GLU A 20 10.74 -14.24 2.67
CA GLU A 20 9.49 -14.92 2.28
C GLU A 20 8.51 -13.99 1.55
N SER A 21 8.84 -12.70 1.39
CA SER A 21 7.97 -11.71 0.76
C SER A 21 8.72 -10.93 -0.31
N LEU A 22 8.54 -11.34 -1.57
CA LEU A 22 9.05 -10.60 -2.72
C LEU A 22 8.41 -9.21 -2.79
N ALA A 23 7.14 -9.07 -2.40
CA ALA A 23 6.47 -7.77 -2.40
C ALA A 23 7.10 -6.82 -1.37
N GLN A 24 7.42 -7.28 -0.15
CA GLN A 24 8.11 -6.43 0.82
C GLN A 24 9.54 -6.10 0.40
N GLN A 25 10.26 -7.06 -0.20
CA GLN A 25 11.60 -6.83 -0.74
C GLN A 25 11.58 -5.77 -1.84
N GLY A 26 10.65 -5.87 -2.79
CA GLY A 26 10.43 -4.87 -3.82
C GLY A 26 10.05 -3.50 -3.23
N GLY A 27 9.21 -3.50 -2.19
CA GLY A 27 8.81 -2.28 -1.48
C GLY A 27 10.01 -1.50 -0.96
N TYR A 28 10.92 -2.17 -0.23
CA TYR A 28 12.14 -1.54 0.26
C TYR A 28 13.09 -1.03 -0.84
N GLY A 29 13.12 -1.70 -1.98
CA GLY A 29 13.88 -1.22 -3.16
C GLY A 29 13.29 0.07 -3.75
N LEU A 30 11.96 0.16 -3.81
CA LEU A 30 11.25 1.26 -4.47
C LEU A 30 11.04 2.49 -3.56
N THR A 31 10.98 2.34 -2.24
CA THR A 31 10.76 3.46 -1.30
C THR A 31 11.74 4.62 -1.56
N ASN A 32 11.24 5.86 -1.64
CA ASN A 32 12.04 7.00 -2.10
C ASN A 32 13.20 7.34 -1.16
N LYS A 33 12.94 7.32 0.15
CA LYS A 33 13.90 7.71 1.19
C LYS A 33 14.87 6.62 1.66
N GLY A 34 14.78 5.42 1.10
CA GLY A 34 15.47 4.22 1.60
C GLY A 34 14.50 3.19 2.19
N PRO A 35 14.98 2.05 2.72
CA PRO A 35 14.21 0.83 2.96
C PRO A 35 13.33 0.94 4.22
N GLN A 36 12.30 1.77 4.12
CA GLN A 36 11.25 1.92 5.11
C GLN A 36 9.95 1.31 4.61
N HIS A 37 9.26 0.58 5.50
CA HIS A 37 7.99 -0.07 5.21
C HIS A 37 6.83 0.92 5.15
N ASP A 38 7.08 2.19 5.43
CA ASP A 38 6.04 3.19 5.60
C ASP A 38 5.37 3.56 4.27
N GLU A 39 6.07 3.49 3.13
CA GLU A 39 5.53 3.67 1.77
C GLU A 39 4.97 2.37 1.18
N ALA A 40 5.54 1.21 1.53
CA ALA A 40 5.11 -0.09 1.02
C ALA A 40 5.17 -1.18 2.11
N TRP A 41 4.12 -1.26 2.93
CA TRP A 41 3.97 -2.32 3.92
C TRP A 41 3.19 -3.50 3.34
N LEU A 42 3.85 -4.28 2.49
CA LEU A 42 3.23 -5.32 1.67
C LEU A 42 3.36 -6.72 2.26
N ILE A 43 4.23 -6.93 3.25
CA ILE A 43 4.45 -8.24 3.86
C ILE A 43 3.14 -8.86 4.37
N PHE A 44 2.25 -8.06 4.95
CA PHE A 44 1.00 -8.56 5.51
C PHE A 44 0.05 -9.09 4.42
N ASP A 45 -0.05 -8.38 3.29
CA ASP A 45 -0.87 -8.80 2.16
C ASP A 45 -0.25 -9.98 1.39
N ASP A 46 1.09 -10.06 1.33
CA ASP A 46 1.84 -11.11 0.67
C ASP A 46 1.81 -12.44 1.44
N VAL A 47 2.20 -12.44 2.73
CA VAL A 47 2.40 -13.70 3.48
C VAL A 47 1.29 -14.03 4.48
N ILE A 48 0.53 -13.04 4.97
CA ILE A 48 -0.52 -13.29 5.98
C ILE A 48 -1.90 -13.39 5.34
N ARG A 49 -2.32 -12.34 4.61
CA ARG A 49 -3.66 -12.28 4.00
C ARG A 49 -3.74 -13.05 2.68
N ASN A 50 -2.60 -13.31 2.03
CA ASN A 50 -2.52 -13.91 0.69
C ASN A 50 -3.43 -13.20 -0.33
N SER A 51 -3.51 -11.88 -0.25
CA SER A 51 -4.39 -11.03 -1.07
C SER A 51 -3.71 -10.54 -2.36
N ILE A 52 -2.43 -10.89 -2.56
CA ILE A 52 -1.61 -10.58 -3.75
C ILE A 52 -0.88 -11.84 -4.29
N PRO A 53 -1.63 -12.89 -4.69
CA PRO A 53 -1.08 -14.25 -4.84
C PRO A 53 -0.08 -14.43 -5.99
N THR A 54 -0.20 -13.68 -7.09
CA THR A 54 0.67 -13.86 -8.26
C THR A 54 1.78 -12.81 -8.33
N PHE A 55 2.82 -13.04 -9.16
CA PHE A 55 3.84 -12.01 -9.41
C PHE A 55 3.25 -10.73 -10.02
N GLU A 56 2.27 -10.85 -10.90
CA GLU A 56 1.57 -9.71 -11.47
C GLU A 56 0.82 -8.92 -10.38
N ASP A 57 0.16 -9.62 -9.45
CA ASP A 57 -0.54 -9.01 -8.33
C ASP A 57 0.44 -8.24 -7.43
N LYS A 58 1.60 -8.83 -7.13
CA LYS A 58 2.67 -8.16 -6.36
C LYS A 58 3.18 -6.91 -7.08
N ALA A 59 3.36 -6.96 -8.40
CA ALA A 59 3.74 -5.79 -9.20
C ALA A 59 2.66 -4.68 -9.16
N LYS A 60 1.37 -5.05 -9.28
CA LYS A 60 0.25 -4.10 -9.12
C LYS A 60 0.23 -3.47 -7.73
N ALA A 61 0.49 -4.25 -6.68
CA ALA A 61 0.56 -3.76 -5.31
C ALA A 61 1.74 -2.81 -5.08
N LEU A 62 2.92 -3.13 -5.65
CA LEU A 62 4.11 -2.28 -5.64
C LEU A 62 3.93 -0.94 -6.34
N ARG A 63 2.89 -0.78 -7.18
CA ARG A 63 2.49 0.50 -7.75
C ARG A 63 1.45 1.21 -6.88
N PHE A 64 0.37 0.51 -6.50
CA PHE A 64 -0.75 1.15 -5.80
C PHE A 64 -0.41 1.61 -4.38
N PHE A 65 0.24 0.75 -3.58
CA PHE A 65 0.45 1.01 -2.16
C PHE A 65 1.35 2.23 -1.91
N PRO A 66 2.50 2.42 -2.61
CA PRO A 66 3.30 3.63 -2.47
C PRO A 66 2.54 4.91 -2.78
N TYR A 67 1.78 4.93 -3.88
CA TYR A 67 0.99 6.11 -4.26
C TYR A 67 -0.10 6.42 -3.24
N TRP A 68 -0.82 5.41 -2.78
CA TRP A 68 -1.88 5.59 -1.80
C TRP A 68 -1.34 6.02 -0.42
N ARG A 69 -0.24 5.40 0.04
CA ARG A 69 0.39 5.75 1.33
C ARG A 69 1.09 7.10 1.30
N THR A 70 1.61 7.51 0.15
CA THR A 70 2.09 8.88 -0.07
C THR A 70 0.96 9.89 0.06
N TRP A 71 -0.24 9.57 -0.44
CA TRP A 71 -1.40 10.46 -0.34
C TRP A 71 -1.79 10.74 1.11
N PHE A 72 -1.73 9.74 2.01
CA PHE A 72 -1.91 9.95 3.45
C PHE A 72 -0.92 10.99 4.01
N SER A 73 0.35 10.86 3.62
CA SER A 73 1.42 11.76 4.08
C SER A 73 1.21 13.20 3.59
N LEU A 74 0.76 13.38 2.34
CA LEU A 74 0.43 14.71 1.78
C LEU A 74 -0.75 15.39 2.49
N ASN A 75 -1.67 14.61 3.06
CA ASN A 75 -2.86 15.12 3.75
C ASN A 75 -2.70 15.16 5.28
N GLY A 76 -1.53 14.79 5.82
CA GLY A 76 -1.29 14.74 7.26
C GLY A 76 -2.15 13.69 7.99
N LEU A 77 -2.56 12.63 7.29
CA LEU A 77 -3.44 11.59 7.81
C LEU A 77 -2.64 10.37 8.29
N CYS A 78 -3.06 9.78 9.41
CA CYS A 78 -2.55 8.49 9.83
C CYS A 78 -3.06 7.38 8.90
N LYS A 79 -2.18 6.49 8.46
CA LYS A 79 -2.47 5.35 7.57
C LYS A 79 -2.96 4.08 8.27
N LEU A 80 -2.80 3.98 9.60
CA LEU A 80 -3.22 2.81 10.37
C LEU A 80 -4.74 2.59 10.32
N PRO A 81 -5.61 3.62 10.45
CA PRO A 81 -7.05 3.42 10.35
C PRO A 81 -7.49 2.88 8.97
N TRP A 82 -6.75 3.19 7.89
CA TRP A 82 -6.99 2.59 6.58
C TRP A 82 -6.64 1.09 6.57
N ASN A 83 -5.49 0.68 7.09
CA ASN A 83 -4.97 -0.67 6.83
C ASN A 83 -5.22 -1.70 7.94
N ASP A 84 -5.27 -1.27 9.20
CA ASP A 84 -5.15 -2.15 10.36
C ASP A 84 -6.53 -2.53 10.94
N ILE A 85 -7.53 -1.65 10.77
CA ILE A 85 -8.89 -1.85 11.30
C ILE A 85 -9.84 -2.10 10.14
N GLN A 86 -9.83 -3.31 9.59
CA GLN A 86 -10.65 -3.62 8.42
C GLN A 86 -12.16 -3.68 8.74
N PRO A 87 -13.04 -3.18 7.85
CA PRO A 87 -14.48 -3.35 7.98
C PRO A 87 -14.90 -4.81 7.98
N LEU A 88 -16.06 -5.13 8.56
CA LEU A 88 -16.59 -6.50 8.54
C LEU A 88 -16.85 -7.01 7.11
N SER A 89 -17.27 -6.13 6.21
CA SER A 89 -17.47 -6.37 4.77
C SER A 89 -16.19 -6.78 4.04
N GLN A 90 -15.01 -6.53 4.62
CA GLN A 90 -13.72 -6.78 3.96
C GLN A 90 -13.55 -8.22 3.49
N ARG A 91 -14.09 -9.19 4.25
CA ARG A 91 -13.97 -10.62 3.94
C ARG A 91 -14.78 -11.02 2.70
N GLU A 92 -15.83 -10.28 2.40
CA GLU A 92 -16.77 -10.56 1.30
C GLU A 92 -16.22 -10.10 -0.06
N TYR A 93 -15.27 -9.15 -0.08
CA TYR A 93 -14.67 -8.70 -1.33
C TYR A 93 -13.81 -9.78 -1.97
N PRO A 94 -13.88 -9.97 -3.31
CA PRO A 94 -12.98 -10.89 -3.99
C PRO A 94 -11.54 -10.37 -3.93
N ILE A 95 -10.55 -11.26 -4.03
CA ILE A 95 -9.14 -10.87 -4.09
C ILE A 95 -8.91 -9.91 -5.27
N LYS A 96 -9.48 -10.27 -6.43
CA LYS A 96 -9.44 -9.52 -7.67
C LYS A 96 -10.83 -9.29 -8.21
N ASP A 97 -11.00 -8.20 -8.95
CA ASP A 97 -12.17 -8.00 -9.78
C ASP A 97 -12.20 -9.09 -10.87
N PRO A 98 -13.30 -9.85 -11.01
CA PRO A 98 -13.37 -10.98 -11.95
C PRO A 98 -13.38 -10.56 -13.41
N LYS A 99 -13.69 -9.29 -13.72
CA LYS A 99 -13.73 -8.75 -15.08
C LYS A 99 -12.42 -8.09 -15.47
N THR A 100 -11.81 -7.33 -14.57
CA THR A 100 -10.62 -6.52 -14.87
C THR A 100 -9.31 -7.15 -14.40
N GLY A 101 -9.36 -8.11 -13.47
CA GLY A 101 -8.16 -8.68 -12.85
C GLY A 101 -7.43 -7.71 -11.92
N GLU A 102 -8.02 -6.56 -11.60
CA GLU A 102 -7.46 -5.59 -10.67
C GLU A 102 -7.58 -6.06 -9.22
N LEU A 103 -6.58 -5.72 -8.39
CA LEU A 103 -6.62 -6.00 -6.96
C LEU A 103 -7.76 -5.23 -6.30
N VAL A 104 -8.58 -5.93 -5.51
CA VAL A 104 -9.71 -5.36 -4.76
C VAL A 104 -9.48 -5.53 -3.27
N ARG A 105 -9.43 -6.77 -2.76
CA ARG A 105 -9.33 -7.03 -1.31
C ARG A 105 -8.11 -6.35 -0.68
N ALA A 106 -6.93 -6.45 -1.28
CA ALA A 106 -5.71 -5.82 -0.74
C ALA A 106 -5.83 -4.29 -0.58
N LYS A 107 -6.70 -3.62 -1.35
CA LYS A 107 -6.86 -2.16 -1.30
C LYS A 107 -7.80 -1.68 -0.19
N ILE A 108 -8.56 -2.58 0.45
CA ILE A 108 -9.58 -2.27 1.46
C ILE A 108 -10.62 -1.27 0.88
N PRO A 109 -11.48 -1.74 -0.04
CA PRO A 109 -12.23 -0.88 -0.96
C PRO A 109 -13.17 0.10 -0.25
N ASP A 110 -13.81 -0.31 0.84
CA ASP A 110 -14.67 0.58 1.64
C ASP A 110 -13.88 1.76 2.19
N HIS A 111 -12.69 1.53 2.74
CA HIS A 111 -11.86 2.60 3.25
C HIS A 111 -11.36 3.51 2.12
N VAL A 112 -10.95 2.96 0.98
CA VAL A 112 -10.55 3.77 -0.18
C VAL A 112 -11.69 4.70 -0.63
N LYS A 113 -12.92 4.17 -0.67
CA LYS A 113 -14.12 4.97 -0.94
C LYS A 113 -14.30 6.06 0.12
N TRP A 114 -14.31 5.70 1.40
CA TRP A 114 -14.55 6.67 2.49
C TRP A 114 -13.48 7.76 2.58
N TYR A 115 -12.21 7.45 2.34
CA TYR A 115 -11.15 8.47 2.30
C TYR A 115 -11.29 9.40 1.09
N THR A 116 -11.79 8.89 -0.03
CA THR A 116 -12.08 9.70 -1.22
C THR A 116 -13.28 10.64 -0.98
N GLU A 117 -14.33 10.13 -0.34
CA GLU A 117 -15.50 10.91 0.08
C GLU A 117 -15.11 11.96 1.13
N TYR A 118 -14.33 11.56 2.14
CA TYR A 118 -13.77 12.43 3.17
C TYR A 118 -12.98 13.59 2.55
N PHE A 119 -12.06 13.29 1.63
CA PHE A 119 -11.28 14.33 0.95
C PHE A 119 -12.16 15.30 0.19
N SER A 120 -13.15 14.78 -0.55
CA SER A 120 -14.08 15.61 -1.33
C SER A 120 -14.94 16.48 -0.42
N ALA A 121 -15.39 15.96 0.72
CA ALA A 121 -16.21 16.68 1.70
C ALA A 121 -15.41 17.78 2.42
N VAL A 122 -14.18 17.49 2.87
CA VAL A 122 -13.36 18.44 3.62
C VAL A 122 -12.81 19.56 2.72
N THR A 123 -12.40 19.23 1.50
CA THR A 123 -11.76 20.20 0.58
C THR A 123 -12.75 20.92 -0.34
N GLY A 124 -13.99 20.43 -0.44
CA GLY A 124 -14.97 20.87 -1.44
C GLY A 124 -14.62 20.45 -2.88
N ARG A 125 -13.55 19.68 -3.10
CA ARG A 125 -13.09 19.25 -4.43
C ARG A 125 -13.54 17.82 -4.71
N GLN A 126 -14.55 17.66 -5.56
CA GLN A 126 -14.98 16.35 -6.03
C GLN A 126 -13.80 15.61 -6.68
N SER A 127 -13.43 14.47 -6.11
CA SER A 127 -12.27 13.68 -6.52
C SER A 127 -12.65 12.21 -6.58
N THR A 128 -12.09 11.50 -7.57
CA THR A 128 -12.10 10.04 -7.62
C THR A 128 -10.84 9.47 -6.99
N THR A 129 -10.82 8.17 -6.67
CA THR A 129 -9.60 7.48 -6.20
C THR A 129 -8.42 7.69 -7.17
N ASP A 130 -8.68 7.64 -8.48
CA ASP A 130 -7.65 7.83 -9.49
C ASP A 130 -7.09 9.26 -9.49
N ASP A 131 -7.93 10.26 -9.21
CA ASP A 131 -7.47 11.64 -9.07
C ASP A 131 -6.57 11.81 -7.84
N LEU A 132 -6.86 11.08 -6.75
CA LEU A 132 -6.01 11.09 -5.56
C LEU A 132 -4.67 10.40 -5.79
N LEU A 133 -4.66 9.28 -6.52
CA LEU A 133 -3.43 8.58 -6.91
C LEU A 133 -2.58 9.40 -7.90
N LYS A 134 -3.18 10.10 -8.87
CA LYS A 134 -2.44 10.95 -9.82
C LYS A 134 -1.71 12.12 -9.16
N ARG A 135 -2.12 12.53 -7.95
CA ARG A 135 -1.45 13.57 -7.16
C ARG A 135 -0.20 13.08 -6.45
N THR A 136 0.07 11.77 -6.47
CA THR A 136 1.24 11.14 -5.83
C THR A 136 2.17 10.45 -6.80
N CYS A 137 1.85 10.47 -8.11
CA CYS A 137 2.69 10.04 -9.21
C CYS A 137 3.67 11.13 -9.66
#